data_AF-A0A526SCN4-F1
#
_entry.id   AF-A0A526SCN4-F1
#
_cell.length_a   1.000
_cell.length_b   1.000
_cell.length_c   1.000
_cell.angle_alpha   90.00
_cell.angle_beta   90.00
_cell.angle_gamma   90.00
#
_symmetry.space_group_name_H-M   'P 1'
#
loop_
_entity.id
_entity.type
_entity.pdbx_description
1 polymer ?
#
loop_
_entity_poly.entity_id
_entity_poly.type
_entity_poly.pdbx_seq_one_letter_code
_entity_poly.pdbx_strand_id
1 'polypeptide(L)'
;MSQKSDAAQRPADKGFTEKQGQYLAFIYTYSHMFRCPPAEADIQRHFQVSPPSVHQMIVTLERNGLIRRQPRVPRSIEILVPPQRLPILEWLEINQSTSL
;
A
#
# COMPACT_ATOMS: atom_id res chain seq x y z
N MET A 1 17.19 3.12 -38.52
CA MET A 1 17.54 2.11 -37.50
C MET A 1 16.71 2.34 -36.26
N SER A 2 15.82 1.40 -35.96
CA SER A 2 15.06 1.34 -34.71
C SER A 2 15.90 0.67 -33.62
N GLN A 3 15.89 1.25 -32.43
CA GLN A 3 16.09 0.56 -31.15
C GLN A 3 15.05 1.22 -30.23
N LYS A 4 13.83 0.71 -30.01
CA LYS A 4 13.44 -0.54 -29.35
C LYS A 4 14.38 -0.90 -28.20
N SER A 5 14.04 -0.43 -27.01
CA SER A 5 14.34 -1.07 -25.73
C SER A 5 13.27 -0.64 -24.73
N ASP A 6 12.04 -1.10 -25.02
CA ASP A 6 11.08 -1.46 -24.00
C ASP A 6 11.70 -2.61 -23.19
N ALA A 7 12.24 -2.28 -22.02
CA ALA A 7 12.83 -3.21 -21.08
C ALA A 7 12.28 -2.88 -19.69
N ALA A 8 11.05 -3.33 -19.45
CA ALA A 8 10.48 -3.64 -18.15
C ALA A 8 10.93 -2.72 -17.00
N GLN A 9 10.31 -1.52 -16.95
CA GLN A 9 10.30 -0.74 -15.72
C GLN A 9 9.79 -1.64 -14.59
N ARG A 10 10.65 -2.00 -13.63
CA ARG A 10 10.24 -2.78 -12.46
C ARG A 10 9.03 -2.06 -11.83
N PRO A 11 7.96 -2.76 -11.40
CA PRO A 11 6.79 -2.10 -10.80
C PRO A 11 7.14 -1.20 -9.61
N ALA A 12 8.32 -1.41 -9.00
CA ALA A 12 8.87 -0.55 -7.95
C ALA A 12 9.29 0.87 -8.41
N ASP A 13 9.43 1.16 -9.70
CA ASP A 13 9.79 2.50 -10.22
C ASP A 13 8.58 3.41 -10.48
N LYS A 14 7.35 2.86 -10.51
CA LYS A 14 6.15 3.68 -10.49
C LYS A 14 5.91 4.12 -9.06
N GLY A 15 6.17 5.39 -8.78
CA GLY A 15 5.82 6.01 -7.50
C GLY A 15 4.34 5.87 -7.18
N PHE A 16 3.99 5.85 -5.90
CA PHE A 16 2.62 5.86 -5.42
C PHE A 16 2.25 7.27 -4.92
N THR A 17 0.95 7.58 -4.92
CA THR A 17 0.48 8.84 -4.35
C THR A 17 0.59 8.83 -2.83
N GLU A 18 0.57 10.00 -2.19
CA GLU A 18 0.60 10.12 -0.72
C GLU A 18 -0.45 9.22 -0.04
N LYS A 19 -1.70 9.29 -0.51
CA LYS A 19 -2.80 8.44 0.01
C LYS A 19 -2.56 6.95 -0.19
N GLN A 20 -1.99 6.54 -1.32
CA GLN A 20 -1.61 5.14 -1.54
C GLN A 20 -0.49 4.73 -0.58
N GLY A 21 0.48 5.62 -0.34
CA GLY A 21 1.55 5.43 0.64
C GLY A 21 1.02 5.20 2.05
N GLN A 22 0.05 5.98 2.49
CA GLN A 22 -0.62 5.80 3.79
C GLN A 22 -1.28 4.41 3.91
N TYR A 23 -1.98 3.97 2.86
CA TYR A 23 -2.59 2.63 2.86
C TYR A 23 -1.53 1.51 2.91
N LEU A 24 -0.44 1.65 2.14
CA LEU A 24 0.66 0.69 2.18
C LEU A 24 1.35 0.66 3.54
N ALA A 25 1.57 1.82 4.16
CA ALA A 25 2.15 1.94 5.50
C ALA A 25 1.24 1.28 6.56
N PHE A 26 -0.07 1.50 6.50
CA PHE A 26 -1.04 0.83 7.37
C PHE A 26 -0.99 -0.69 7.20
N ILE A 27 -1.07 -1.20 5.96
CA ILE A 27 -1.05 -2.65 5.68
C ILE A 27 0.25 -3.29 6.20
N TYR A 28 1.40 -2.65 5.99
CA TYR A 28 2.68 -3.13 6.46
C TYR A 28 2.74 -3.20 7.99
N THR A 29 2.38 -2.10 8.65
CA THR A 29 2.44 -1.97 10.11
C THR A 29 1.47 -2.94 10.79
N TYR A 30 0.24 -3.07 10.26
CA TYR A 30 -0.74 -4.03 10.72
C TYR A 30 -0.21 -5.46 10.60
N SER A 31 0.36 -5.82 9.45
CA SER A 31 0.93 -7.16 9.21
C SER A 31 2.09 -7.46 10.16
N HIS A 32 2.92 -6.46 10.45
CA HIS A 32 4.03 -6.60 11.39
C HIS A 32 3.54 -6.79 12.83
N MET A 33 2.54 -6.04 13.26
CA MET A 33 2.00 -6.06 14.63
C MET A 33 1.16 -7.32 14.90
N PHE A 34 0.26 -7.68 13.98
CA PHE A 34 -0.71 -8.76 14.18
C PHE A 34 -0.33 -10.08 13.50
N ARG A 35 0.84 -10.13 12.85
CA ARG A 35 1.35 -11.32 12.12
C ARG A 35 0.39 -11.83 11.04
N CYS A 36 -0.56 -11.00 10.61
CA CYS A 36 -1.49 -11.28 9.53
C CYS A 36 -1.87 -9.97 8.83
N PRO A 37 -2.11 -9.97 7.51
CA PRO A 37 -2.54 -8.77 6.81
C PRO A 37 -3.97 -8.38 7.18
N PRO A 38 -4.32 -7.08 7.07
CA PRO A 38 -5.66 -6.61 7.39
C PRO A 38 -6.70 -7.13 6.41
N ALA A 39 -7.94 -7.28 6.86
CA ALA A 39 -9.10 -7.39 5.98
C ALA A 39 -9.55 -6.00 5.51
N GLU A 40 -10.37 -5.94 4.44
CA GLU A 40 -10.94 -4.67 3.97
C GLU A 40 -11.73 -3.95 5.08
N ALA A 41 -12.39 -4.69 5.97
CA ALA A 41 -13.10 -4.11 7.12
C ALA A 41 -12.17 -3.44 8.15
N ASP A 42 -10.93 -3.92 8.30
CA ASP A 42 -9.96 -3.31 9.22
C ASP A 42 -9.47 -1.97 8.65
N ILE A 43 -9.19 -1.96 7.34
CA ILE A 43 -8.83 -0.75 6.58
C ILE A 43 -9.99 0.26 6.62
N GLN A 44 -11.22 -0.22 6.44
CA GLN A 44 -12.43 0.62 6.50
C GLN A 44 -12.55 1.32 7.85
N ARG A 45 -12.41 0.59 8.96
CA ARG A 45 -12.49 1.16 10.31
C ARG A 45 -11.38 2.16 10.57
N HIS A 46 -10.16 1.86 10.14
CA HIS A 46 -9.01 2.73 10.35
C HIS A 46 -9.15 4.05 9.59
N PHE A 47 -9.43 3.99 8.28
CA PHE A 47 -9.51 5.19 7.43
C PHE A 47 -10.89 5.86 7.43
N GLN A 48 -11.88 5.30 8.14
CA GLN A 48 -13.26 5.82 8.24
C GLN A 48 -13.91 6.08 6.87
N VAL A 49 -13.66 5.20 5.91
CA VAL A 49 -14.21 5.28 4.55
C VAL A 49 -15.33 4.27 4.34
N SER A 50 -16.08 4.39 3.25
CA SER A 50 -17.10 3.40 2.88
C SER A 50 -16.47 2.10 2.35
N PRO A 51 -17.18 0.96 2.43
CA PRO A 51 -16.70 -0.31 1.86
C PRO A 51 -16.34 -0.22 0.38
N PRO A 52 -17.13 0.44 -0.51
CA PRO A 52 -16.75 0.62 -1.90
C PRO A 52 -15.42 1.38 -2.09
N SER A 53 -15.15 2.39 -1.25
CA SER A 53 -13.92 3.18 -1.34
C SER A 53 -12.68 2.36 -0.97
N VAL A 54 -12.75 1.53 0.08
CA VAL A 54 -11.65 0.61 0.43
C VAL A 54 -11.42 -0.37 -0.71
N HIS A 55 -12.49 -1.00 -1.21
CA HIS A 55 -12.39 -1.97 -2.28
C HIS A 55 -11.71 -1.37 -3.52
N GLN A 56 -12.11 -0.16 -3.93
CA GLN A 56 -11.51 0.52 -5.07
C GLN A 56 -10.05 0.90 -4.83
N MET A 57 -9.68 1.31 -3.61
CA MET A 57 -8.27 1.56 -3.27
C MET A 57 -7.44 0.27 -3.39
N ILE A 58 -7.91 -0.86 -2.85
CA ILE A 58 -7.23 -2.16 -2.96
C ILE A 58 -7.06 -2.58 -4.42
N VAL A 59 -8.12 -2.47 -5.23
CA VAL A 59 -8.07 -2.74 -6.67
C VAL A 59 -7.06 -1.82 -7.37
N THR A 60 -6.99 -0.55 -6.98
CA THR A 60 -6.03 0.40 -7.55
C THR A 60 -4.59 0.06 -7.20
N LEU A 61 -4.32 -0.28 -5.94
CA LEU A 61 -2.98 -0.70 -5.49
C LEU A 61 -2.52 -1.98 -6.20
N GLU A 62 -3.43 -2.95 -6.39
CA GLU A 62 -3.18 -4.20 -7.12
C GLU A 62 -2.87 -3.93 -8.59
N ARG A 63 -3.69 -3.12 -9.26
CA ARG A 63 -3.48 -2.71 -10.67
C ARG A 63 -2.15 -1.96 -10.87
N ASN A 64 -1.73 -1.20 -9.87
CA ASN A 64 -0.46 -0.48 -9.90
C ASN A 64 0.75 -1.37 -9.57
N GLY A 65 0.54 -2.65 -9.24
CA GLY A 65 1.60 -3.58 -8.87
C GLY A 65 2.25 -3.29 -7.51
N LEU A 66 1.56 -2.55 -6.64
CA LEU A 66 2.04 -2.19 -5.31
C LEU A 66 1.72 -3.28 -4.27
N ILE A 67 0.66 -4.05 -4.53
CA ILE A 67 0.25 -5.22 -3.74
C ILE A 67 -0.15 -6.36 -4.67
N ARG A 68 -0.23 -7.58 -4.14
CA ARG A 68 -1.04 -8.67 -4.71
C ARG A 68 -2.04 -9.17 -3.66
N ARG A 69 -3.10 -9.83 -4.12
CA ARG A 69 -4.06 -10.52 -3.25
C ARG A 69 -4.66 -11.74 -3.95
N GLN A 70 -5.30 -12.60 -3.17
CA GLN A 70 -6.09 -13.70 -3.71
C GLN A 70 -7.57 -13.31 -3.72
N PRO A 71 -8.24 -13.32 -4.89
CA PRO A 71 -9.68 -13.03 -4.96
C PRO A 71 -10.49 -13.94 -4.04
N ARG A 72 -11.43 -13.37 -3.30
CA ARG A 72 -12.33 -14.06 -2.34
C ARG A 72 -11.64 -14.72 -1.15
N VAL A 73 -10.33 -14.53 -0.96
CA VAL A 73 -9.61 -15.02 0.21
C VAL A 73 -9.37 -13.84 1.16
N PRO A 74 -10.00 -13.81 2.34
CA PRO A 74 -9.77 -12.75 3.31
C PRO A 74 -8.31 -12.79 3.78
N ARG A 75 -7.76 -11.62 4.14
CA ARG A 75 -6.39 -11.51 4.67
C ARG A 75 -5.33 -12.15 3.76
N SER A 76 -5.43 -11.91 2.46
CA SER A 76 -4.49 -12.40 1.44
C SER A 76 -3.61 -11.30 0.82
N ILE A 77 -3.68 -10.08 1.35
CA ILE A 77 -2.92 -8.95 0.83
C ILE A 77 -1.44 -9.14 1.13
N GLU A 78 -0.61 -9.05 0.10
CA GLU A 78 0.85 -9.05 0.18
C GLU A 78 1.39 -7.75 -0.43
N ILE A 79 2.31 -7.06 0.27
CA ILE A 79 2.96 -5.84 -0.23
C ILE A 79 4.10 -6.22 -1.16
N LEU A 80 4.16 -5.57 -2.34
CA LEU A 80 5.21 -5.75 -3.34
C LEU A 80 6.23 -4.60 -3.36
N VAL A 81 6.03 -3.60 -2.50
CA VAL A 81 6.91 -2.44 -2.33
C VAL A 81 7.94 -2.72 -1.22
N PRO A 82 9.24 -2.42 -1.41
CA PRO A 82 10.24 -2.54 -0.36
C PRO A 82 9.88 -1.66 0.86
N PRO A 83 10.03 -2.16 2.10
CA PRO A 83 9.67 -1.42 3.32
C PRO A 83 10.33 -0.03 3.42
N GLN A 84 11.54 0.13 2.87
CA GLN A 84 12.30 1.39 2.89
C GLN A 84 11.62 2.52 2.10
N ARG A 85 10.70 2.19 1.19
CA ARG A 85 9.93 3.18 0.44
C ARG A 85 8.63 3.56 1.13
N LEU A 86 8.18 2.80 2.13
CA LEU A 86 6.90 3.05 2.77
C LEU A 86 6.99 4.26 3.72
N PRO A 87 6.02 5.20 3.68
CA PRO A 87 6.01 6.37 4.56
C PRO A 87 5.52 6.01 5.97
N ILE A 88 6.14 5.02 6.62
CA ILE A 88 5.67 4.47 7.91
C ILE A 88 5.74 5.54 9.01
N LEU A 89 6.83 6.29 9.09
CA LEU A 89 7.04 7.28 10.15
C LEU A 89 6.14 8.52 9.97
N GLU A 90 5.94 8.93 8.72
CA GLU A 90 5.02 10.00 8.37
C GLU A 90 3.58 9.60 8.71
N TRP A 91 3.19 8.37 8.34
CA TRP A 91 1.88 7.82 8.67
C TRP A 91 1.64 7.65 10.18
N LEU A 92 2.68 7.28 10.94
CA LEU A 92 2.59 7.19 12.40
C LEU A 92 2.66 8.57 13.09
N GLU A 93 2.83 9.66 12.35
CA GLU A 93 3.03 11.02 12.86
C GLU A 93 4.24 11.17 13.80
N ILE A 94 5.17 10.20 13.80
CA ILE A 94 6.30 10.12 14.74
C ILE A 94 7.35 11.21 14.46
N ASN A 95 7.37 11.79 13.25
CA ASN A 95 8.33 12.82 12.86
C ASN A 95 7.81 14.26 13.00
N GLN A 96 6.63 14.50 13.60
CA GLN A 96 6.10 15.87 13.76
C GLN A 96 6.74 16.68 14.90
N SER A 97 7.77 16.14 15.55
CA SER A 97 8.53 16.84 16.60
C SER A 97 9.79 17.51 16.04
N THR A 98 9.67 18.49 15.14
CA THR A 98 10.68 19.56 14.99
C THR A 98 10.06 20.72 14.21
N SER A 99 9.57 21.73 14.94
CA SER A 99 9.71 23.16 14.63
C SER A 99 9.07 23.95 15.78
N LEU A 100 9.87 24.26 16.80
CA LEU A 100 9.69 25.42 17.67
C LEU A 100 10.79 26.42 17.33
#